data_AF-A0A1Q7JP89-F1
#
_entry.id   AF-A0A1Q7JP89-F1
#
_cell.length_a   1.000
_cell.length_b   1.000
_cell.length_c   1.000
_cell.angle_alpha   90.00
_cell.angle_beta   90.00
_cell.angle_gamma   90.00
#
_symmetry.space_group_name_H-M   'P 1'
#
loop_
_entity.id
_entity.type
_entity.pdbx_description
1 polymer ?
#
loop_
_entity_poly.entity_id
_entity_poly.type
_entity_poly.pdbx_seq_one_letter_code
_entity_poly.pdbx_strand_id
1 'polypeptide(L)'
;MIVFLLLAAFIAPTAGEVPRPQLVLAQRQSGPKPEGKPPRDDFDLLPKAATPSAAALARQRELERQLAKRRTMLFYHQIGGFLTLGSLTATAVLGQLDYRDKYGGGGDVGTYRAWHRWVAVATTAIFAGTASLAVFAPVPIEKPTGLDTATVHKIAMTVAAAGMATQIVLGIVTASKEGQYAQRDFALAHQIVGYTTLAASLTGFTVLTF
;
A
#
# COMPACT_ATOMS: atom_id res chain seq x y z
N MET A 1 -24.29 17.79 16.69
CA MET A 1 -24.07 17.70 15.22
C MET A 1 -23.78 16.24 14.90
N ILE A 2 -24.77 15.33 14.95
CA ILE A 2 -25.73 14.95 13.90
C ILE A 2 -25.05 14.56 12.58
N VAL A 3 -24.94 13.23 12.41
CA VAL A 3 -25.08 12.41 11.18
C VAL A 3 -23.94 12.44 10.16
N PHE A 4 -23.23 11.31 10.04
CA PHE A 4 -23.16 10.54 8.78
C PHE A 4 -22.93 9.06 9.08
N LEU A 5 -24.05 8.34 9.09
CA LEU A 5 -24.16 6.89 8.91
C LEU A 5 -24.74 6.74 7.49
N LEU A 6 -24.04 6.04 6.60
CA LEU A 6 -24.52 5.37 5.36
C LEU A 6 -23.36 5.24 4.38
N LEU A 7 -22.79 4.04 4.25
CA LEU A 7 -22.86 3.25 3.01
C LEU A 7 -22.28 1.85 3.27
N ALA A 8 -23.15 0.95 3.73
CA ALA A 8 -22.93 -0.49 3.68
C ALA A 8 -24.05 -1.07 2.83
N ALA A 9 -23.82 -1.20 1.52
CA ALA A 9 -24.55 -2.07 0.59
C ALA A 9 -23.88 -1.94 -0.78
N PHE A 10 -23.89 -3.03 -1.56
CA PHE A 10 -23.19 -3.25 -2.84
C PHE A 10 -21.69 -3.55 -2.61
N ILE A 11 -21.17 -4.77 -2.80
CA ILE A 11 -21.34 -5.68 -3.94
C ILE A 11 -21.06 -7.12 -3.46
N ALA A 12 -22.04 -8.02 -3.61
CA ALA A 12 -21.81 -9.46 -3.64
C ALA A 12 -21.22 -9.86 -5.02
N PRO A 13 -20.42 -10.94 -5.11
CA PRO A 13 -19.54 -11.17 -6.24
C PRO A 13 -20.32 -11.64 -7.46
N THR A 14 -20.35 -10.83 -8.52
CA THR A 14 -20.66 -11.37 -9.85
C THR A 14 -19.45 -12.18 -10.29
N ALA A 15 -19.61 -13.50 -10.32
CA ALA A 15 -18.73 -14.43 -10.99
C ALA A 15 -18.72 -14.11 -12.50
N GLY A 16 -17.95 -13.09 -12.88
CA GLY A 16 -17.56 -12.79 -14.24
C GLY A 16 -16.10 -13.18 -14.36
N GLU A 17 -15.84 -14.28 -15.05
CA GLU A 17 -14.52 -14.81 -15.32
C GLU A 17 -13.73 -13.79 -16.16
N VAL A 18 -12.94 -12.94 -15.48
CA VAL A 18 -11.99 -12.04 -16.16
C VAL A 18 -10.95 -12.94 -16.82
N PRO A 19 -10.75 -12.87 -18.16
CA PRO A 19 -9.72 -13.66 -18.82
C PRO A 19 -8.37 -13.23 -18.25
N ARG A 20 -7.77 -14.08 -17.42
CA ARG A 20 -6.37 -13.93 -17.05
C ARG A 20 -5.57 -13.98 -18.36
N PRO A 21 -4.65 -13.05 -18.63
CA PRO A 21 -3.71 -13.26 -19.72
C PRO A 21 -2.94 -14.54 -19.39
N GLN A 22 -3.30 -15.62 -20.08
CA GLN A 22 -2.54 -16.86 -20.05
C GLN A 22 -1.19 -16.49 -20.66
N LEU A 23 -0.20 -16.31 -19.78
CA LEU A 23 1.18 -16.47 -20.17
C LEU A 23 1.23 -17.84 -20.86
N VAL A 24 1.49 -17.84 -22.16
CA VAL A 24 1.55 -19.06 -22.96
C VAL A 24 2.73 -19.88 -22.45
N LEU A 25 2.48 -20.65 -21.40
CA LEU A 25 3.24 -21.84 -21.08
C LEU A 25 3.18 -22.68 -22.35
N ALA A 26 4.33 -22.93 -22.96
CA ALA A 26 4.48 -23.94 -23.99
C ALA A 26 4.15 -25.30 -23.35
N GLN A 27 2.85 -25.56 -23.18
CA GLN A 27 2.33 -26.80 -22.66
C GLN A 27 2.51 -27.79 -23.80
N ARG A 28 3.52 -28.63 -23.66
CA ARG A 28 3.77 -29.78 -24.53
C ARG A 28 2.51 -30.66 -24.46
N GLN A 29 1.59 -30.47 -25.40
CA GLN A 29 0.42 -31.32 -25.53
C GLN A 29 0.88 -32.67 -26.07
N SER A 30 1.19 -33.61 -25.17
CA SER A 30 1.24 -35.04 -25.48
C SER A 30 -0.17 -35.60 -25.26
N GLY A 31 -1.04 -35.44 -26.24
CA GLY A 31 -2.34 -36.10 -26.33
C GLY A 31 -2.41 -36.99 -27.58
N PRO A 32 -3.24 -38.04 -27.59
CA PRO A 32 -3.29 -38.99 -28.70
C PRO A 32 -3.84 -38.33 -29.96
N LYS A 33 -3.22 -38.66 -31.10
CA LYS A 33 -3.55 -38.15 -32.43
C LYS A 33 -4.97 -38.61 -32.82
N PRO A 34 -5.95 -37.72 -33.03
CA PRO A 34 -7.26 -38.13 -33.50
C PRO A 34 -7.21 -38.38 -35.01
N GLU A 35 -7.48 -39.61 -35.41
CA GLU A 35 -7.67 -39.98 -36.81
C GLU A 35 -9.03 -39.48 -37.30
N GLY A 36 -9.05 -38.86 -38.49
CA GLY A 36 -10.25 -38.79 -39.34
C GLY A 36 -11.21 -37.61 -39.16
N LYS A 37 -10.75 -36.37 -39.35
CA LYS A 37 -11.62 -35.26 -39.79
C LYS A 37 -11.02 -34.58 -41.03
N PRO A 38 -11.84 -34.14 -42.01
CA PRO A 38 -11.35 -33.44 -43.19
C PRO A 38 -10.58 -32.18 -42.76
N PRO A 39 -9.56 -31.75 -43.52
CA PRO A 39 -8.71 -30.64 -43.13
C PRO A 39 -9.60 -29.42 -42.98
N ARG A 40 -9.73 -28.90 -41.74
CA ARG A 40 -10.12 -27.51 -41.60
C ARG A 40 -8.92 -26.74 -42.13
N ASP A 41 -9.16 -25.87 -43.12
CA ASP A 41 -8.18 -24.92 -43.62
C ASP A 41 -7.88 -23.89 -42.54
N ASP A 42 -7.25 -24.34 -41.45
CA ASP A 42 -6.66 -23.49 -40.43
C ASP A 42 -5.37 -22.93 -41.05
N PHE A 43 -5.52 -21.85 -41.81
CA PHE A 43 -4.40 -21.07 -42.30
C PHE A 43 -3.61 -20.57 -41.08
N ASP A 44 -2.44 -21.15 -40.85
CA ASP A 44 -1.48 -20.69 -39.84
C ASP A 44 -0.86 -19.37 -40.35
N LEU A 45 -1.58 -18.26 -40.10
CA LEU A 45 -1.21 -16.90 -40.52
C LEU A 45 -0.03 -16.33 -39.72
N LEU A 46 0.46 -17.07 -38.71
CA LEU A 46 1.61 -16.68 -37.91
C LEU A 46 2.84 -17.49 -38.33
N PRO A 47 4.00 -16.85 -38.55
CA PRO A 47 5.24 -17.58 -38.74
C PRO A 47 5.46 -18.53 -37.57
N LYS A 48 5.78 -19.79 -37.87
CA LYS A 48 6.12 -20.81 -36.87
C LYS A 48 7.15 -20.22 -35.90
N ALA A 49 6.77 -20.03 -34.64
CA ALA A 49 7.60 -19.34 -33.65
C ALA A 49 9.00 -19.98 -33.61
N ALA A 50 10.03 -19.19 -33.85
CA ALA A 50 11.41 -19.66 -33.77
C ALA A 50 11.67 -20.21 -32.36
N THR A 51 12.28 -21.40 -32.27
CA THR A 51 12.69 -21.96 -30.98
C THR A 51 13.57 -20.95 -30.25
N PRO A 52 13.19 -20.50 -29.04
CA PRO A 52 13.97 -19.50 -28.31
C PRO A 52 15.39 -20.00 -28.06
N SER A 53 16.38 -19.13 -28.22
CA SER A 53 17.76 -19.48 -27.88
C SER A 53 17.90 -19.80 -26.39
N ALA A 54 18.92 -20.57 -26.01
CA ALA A 54 19.20 -20.85 -24.60
C ALA A 54 19.34 -19.56 -23.75
N ALA A 55 19.91 -18.50 -24.34
CA ALA A 55 20.01 -17.19 -23.71
C ALA A 55 18.64 -16.50 -23.52
N ALA A 56 17.73 -16.62 -24.50
CA ALA A 56 16.37 -16.10 -24.38
C ALA A 56 15.58 -16.82 -23.27
N LEU A 57 15.70 -18.15 -23.18
CA LEU A 57 15.10 -18.94 -22.12
C LEU A 57 15.66 -18.57 -20.74
N ALA A 58 16.97 -18.34 -20.62
CA ALA A 58 17.58 -17.91 -19.37
C ALA A 58 17.06 -16.53 -18.91
N ARG A 59 16.96 -15.57 -19.84
CA ARG A 59 16.37 -14.25 -19.57
C ARG A 59 14.91 -14.35 -19.15
N GLN A 60 14.13 -15.19 -19.81
CA GLN A 60 12.74 -15.42 -19.46
C GLN A 60 12.58 -15.96 -18.03
N ARG A 61 13.38 -16.98 -17.66
CA ARG A 61 13.37 -17.54 -16.29
C ARG A 61 13.73 -16.50 -15.24
N GLU A 62 14.69 -15.62 -15.53
CA GLU A 62 15.05 -14.54 -14.62
C GLU A 62 13.92 -13.52 -14.45
N LEU A 63 13.28 -13.12 -15.56
CA LEU A 63 12.12 -12.23 -15.52
C LEU A 63 10.96 -12.84 -14.72
N GLU A 64 10.65 -14.12 -14.93
CA GLU A 64 9.63 -14.85 -14.18
C GLU A 64 9.96 -14.88 -12.68
N ARG A 65 11.22 -15.13 -12.31
CA ARG A 65 11.69 -15.10 -10.92
C ARG A 65 11.51 -13.72 -10.28
N GLN A 66 11.89 -12.67 -10.98
CA GLN A 66 11.74 -11.29 -10.49
C GLN A 66 10.26 -10.89 -10.36
N LEU A 67 9.42 -11.27 -11.32
CA LEU A 67 7.98 -11.03 -11.27
C LEU A 67 7.32 -11.78 -10.11
N ALA A 68 7.70 -13.03 -9.86
CA ALA A 68 7.21 -13.79 -8.72
C ALA A 68 7.58 -13.12 -7.40
N LYS A 69 8.85 -12.70 -7.24
CA LYS A 69 9.30 -11.95 -6.06
C LYS A 69 8.53 -10.64 -5.89
N ARG A 70 8.37 -9.86 -6.97
CA ARG A 70 7.61 -8.60 -6.95
C ARG A 70 6.18 -8.82 -6.49
N ARG A 71 5.49 -9.84 -7.01
CA ARG A 71 4.11 -10.16 -6.62
C ARG A 71 4.00 -10.47 -5.14
N THR A 72 4.91 -11.28 -4.60
CA THR A 72 4.93 -11.58 -3.16
C THR A 72 5.19 -10.34 -2.31
N MET A 73 6.14 -9.49 -2.69
CA MET A 73 6.42 -8.25 -1.96
C MET A 73 5.24 -7.28 -2.01
N LEU A 74 4.59 -7.13 -3.17
CA LEU A 74 3.41 -6.26 -3.32
C LEU A 74 2.18 -6.80 -2.59
N PHE A 75 2.02 -8.12 -2.51
CA PHE A 75 0.99 -8.74 -1.68
C PHE A 75 1.16 -8.36 -0.20
N TYR A 76 2.37 -8.51 0.35
CA TYR A 76 2.65 -8.09 1.71
C TYR A 76 2.58 -6.56 1.88
N HIS A 77 2.96 -5.78 0.87
CA HIS A 77 2.81 -4.32 0.89
C HIS A 77 1.34 -3.93 0.99
N GLN A 78 0.44 -4.64 0.30
CA GLN A 78 -1.00 -4.41 0.39
C GLN A 78 -1.53 -4.71 1.79
N ILE A 79 -1.16 -5.86 2.38
CA ILE A 79 -1.49 -6.19 3.79
C ILE A 79 -0.95 -5.10 4.72
N GLY A 80 0.31 -4.72 4.55
CA GLY A 80 0.94 -3.65 5.29
C GLY A 80 0.23 -2.31 5.13
N GLY A 81 -0.32 -2.02 3.95
CA GLY A 81 -1.12 -0.82 3.67
C GLY A 81 -2.39 -0.74 4.52
N PHE A 82 -3.14 -1.85 4.63
CA PHE A 82 -4.31 -1.92 5.52
C PHE A 82 -3.90 -1.75 6.99
N LEU A 83 -2.84 -2.43 7.43
CA LEU A 83 -2.34 -2.31 8.80
C LEU A 83 -1.86 -0.89 9.10
N THR A 84 -1.19 -0.25 8.15
CA THR A 84 -0.75 1.14 8.25
C THR A 84 -1.94 2.07 8.42
N LEU A 85 -2.96 1.96 7.56
CA LEU A 85 -4.14 2.83 7.64
C LEU A 85 -4.89 2.66 8.97
N GLY A 86 -5.10 1.41 9.41
CA GLY A 86 -5.77 1.12 10.68
C GLY A 86 -4.98 1.65 11.89
N SER A 87 -3.69 1.35 11.96
CA SER A 87 -2.82 1.78 13.07
C SER A 87 -2.60 3.28 13.11
N LEU A 88 -2.45 3.94 11.95
CA LEU A 88 -2.34 5.40 11.86
C LEU A 88 -3.64 6.10 12.28
N THR A 89 -4.80 5.56 11.88
CA THR A 89 -6.09 6.05 12.33
C THR A 89 -6.22 5.95 13.86
N ALA A 90 -5.88 4.79 14.43
CA ALA A 90 -5.88 4.59 15.88
C ALA A 90 -4.90 5.55 16.59
N THR A 91 -3.71 5.76 16.02
CA THR A 91 -2.72 6.73 16.54
C THR A 91 -3.29 8.14 16.58
N ALA A 92 -3.95 8.58 15.49
CA ALA A 92 -4.55 9.91 15.41
C ALA A 92 -5.70 10.10 16.41
N VAL A 93 -6.56 9.08 16.59
CA VAL A 93 -7.63 9.10 17.59
C VAL A 93 -7.05 9.18 19.01
N LEU A 94 -6.09 8.33 19.35
CA LEU A 94 -5.44 8.33 20.66
C LEU A 94 -4.69 9.64 20.91
N GLY A 95 -4.02 10.20 19.90
CA GLY A 95 -3.34 11.49 20.01
C GLY A 95 -4.32 12.65 20.21
N GLN A 96 -5.49 12.61 19.57
CA GLN A 96 -6.55 13.59 19.78
C GLN A 96 -7.16 13.49 21.19
N LEU A 97 -7.32 12.28 21.71
CA LEU A 97 -7.77 12.05 23.09
C LEU A 97 -6.72 12.54 24.09
N ASP A 98 -5.45 12.21 23.90
CA ASP A 98 -4.34 12.67 24.73
C ASP A 98 -4.20 14.20 24.73
N TYR A 99 -4.33 14.83 23.56
CA TYR A 99 -4.34 16.29 23.45
C TYR A 99 -5.48 16.92 24.27
N ARG A 100 -6.70 16.37 24.20
CA ARG A 100 -7.84 16.87 24.98
C ARG A 100 -7.68 16.61 26.47
N ASP A 101 -7.12 15.46 26.83
CA ASP A 101 -6.81 15.09 28.21
C ASP A 101 -5.87 16.12 28.83
N LYS A 102 -4.80 16.49 28.11
CA LYS A 102 -3.79 17.44 28.60
C LYS A 102 -4.19 18.91 28.51
N TYR A 103 -4.88 19.31 27.44
CA TYR A 103 -5.13 20.73 27.11
C TYR A 103 -6.60 21.13 27.05
N GLY A 104 -7.54 20.22 27.33
CA GLY A 104 -8.99 20.44 27.21
C GLY A 104 -9.66 21.12 28.40
N GLY A 105 -8.90 21.55 29.41
CA GLY A 105 -9.42 22.30 30.57
C GLY A 105 -9.85 21.43 31.77
N GLY A 106 -9.75 20.11 31.69
CA GLY A 106 -10.04 19.17 32.79
C GLY A 106 -8.84 18.84 33.70
N GLY A 107 -7.64 19.37 33.40
CA GLY A 107 -6.38 19.00 34.04
C GLY A 107 -5.67 17.84 33.33
N ASP A 108 -4.34 17.78 33.41
CA ASP A 108 -3.52 16.76 32.77
C ASP A 108 -3.55 15.43 33.56
N VAL A 109 -4.51 14.57 33.23
CA VAL A 109 -4.67 13.24 33.87
C VAL A 109 -3.86 12.14 33.17
N GLY A 110 -3.37 12.38 31.95
CA GLY A 110 -2.43 11.51 31.22
C GLY A 110 -2.97 10.13 30.84
N THR A 111 -4.29 9.95 30.76
CA THR A 111 -4.99 8.67 30.53
C THR A 111 -4.58 8.02 29.22
N TYR A 112 -4.43 8.81 28.16
CA TYR A 112 -4.21 8.31 26.80
C TYR A 112 -2.73 8.37 26.37
N ARG A 113 -1.87 9.02 27.15
CA ARG A 113 -0.45 9.26 26.81
C ARG A 113 0.32 7.98 26.48
N ALA A 114 0.20 6.97 27.36
CA ALA A 114 0.90 5.70 27.16
C ALA A 114 0.37 4.95 25.94
N TRP A 115 -0.95 4.93 25.76
CA TRP A 115 -1.60 4.28 24.62
C TRP A 115 -1.22 4.95 23.30
N HIS A 116 -1.29 6.28 23.22
CA HIS A 116 -0.85 7.03 22.05
C HIS A 116 0.61 6.72 21.72
N ARG A 117 1.51 6.73 22.71
CA ARG A 117 2.93 6.44 22.50
C ARG A 117 3.17 5.02 21.94
N TRP A 118 2.58 3.99 22.55
CA TRP A 118 2.79 2.61 22.10
C TRP A 118 2.23 2.38 20.69
N VAL A 119 1.02 2.89 20.42
CA VAL A 119 0.39 2.75 19.11
C VAL A 119 1.14 3.58 18.05
N ALA A 120 1.68 4.76 18.39
CA ALA A 120 2.51 5.55 17.49
C ALA A 120 3.82 4.84 17.11
N VAL A 121 4.49 4.20 18.08
CA VAL A 121 5.70 3.39 17.82
C VAL A 121 5.37 2.20 16.92
N ALA A 122 4.30 1.46 17.22
CA ALA A 122 3.85 0.34 16.40
C ALA A 122 3.50 0.77 14.97
N THR A 123 2.74 1.86 14.83
CA THR A 123 2.38 2.46 13.54
C THR A 123 3.62 2.85 12.75
N THR A 124 4.61 3.45 13.39
CA THR A 124 5.88 3.82 12.73
C THR A 124 6.61 2.60 12.19
N ALA A 125 6.69 1.52 12.98
CA ALA A 125 7.31 0.28 12.54
C ALA A 125 6.54 -0.37 11.38
N ILE A 126 5.21 -0.43 11.45
CA ILE A 126 4.34 -0.96 10.39
C ILE A 126 4.50 -0.13 9.10
N PHE A 127 4.46 1.20 9.20
CA PHE A 127 4.64 2.10 8.06
C PHE A 127 6.00 1.89 7.40
N ALA A 128 7.09 1.89 8.18
CA ALA A 128 8.44 1.70 7.67
C ALA A 128 8.64 0.32 7.02
N GLY A 129 8.12 -0.74 7.64
CA GLY A 129 8.14 -2.09 7.07
C GLY A 129 7.36 -2.16 5.75
N THR A 130 6.17 -1.56 5.71
CA THR A 130 5.34 -1.49 4.50
C THR A 130 6.03 -0.72 3.38
N ALA A 131 6.62 0.44 3.68
CA ALA A 131 7.37 1.24 2.72
C ALA A 131 8.58 0.47 2.18
N SER A 132 9.29 -0.27 3.04
CA SER A 132 10.46 -1.07 2.64
C SER A 132 10.10 -2.12 1.59
N LEU A 133 8.92 -2.76 1.69
CA LEU A 133 8.45 -3.72 0.68
C LEU A 133 8.28 -3.06 -0.70
N ALA A 134 7.85 -1.80 -0.77
CA ALA A 134 7.72 -1.09 -2.03
C ALA A 134 9.08 -0.61 -2.58
N VAL A 135 9.95 -0.10 -1.71
CA VAL A 135 11.27 0.43 -2.09
C VAL A 135 12.19 -0.68 -2.62
N PHE A 136 12.17 -1.86 -2.00
CA PHE A 136 13.06 -2.97 -2.38
C PHE A 136 12.42 -3.96 -3.37
N ALA A 137 11.18 -3.73 -3.84
CA ALA A 137 10.54 -4.60 -4.81
C ALA A 137 11.22 -4.49 -6.19
N PRO A 138 11.58 -5.61 -6.84
CA PRO A 138 12.23 -5.57 -8.16
C PRO A 138 11.30 -4.99 -9.22
N VAL A 139 11.83 -4.24 -10.19
CA VAL A 139 11.09 -3.59 -11.29
C VAL A 139 11.56 -4.17 -12.64
N PRO A 140 11.12 -5.40 -13.01
CA PRO A 140 11.61 -6.09 -14.20
C PRO A 140 11.07 -5.54 -15.54
N ILE A 141 10.05 -4.67 -15.47
CA ILE A 141 9.36 -4.12 -16.65
C ILE A 141 9.30 -2.60 -16.47
N GLU A 142 9.78 -1.88 -17.48
CA GLU A 142 9.63 -0.43 -17.53
C GLU A 142 8.17 -0.05 -17.75
N LYS A 143 7.71 0.94 -16.97
CA LYS A 143 6.37 1.48 -17.12
C LYS A 143 6.45 2.80 -17.89
N PRO A 144 5.57 3.05 -18.87
CA PRO A 144 5.46 4.36 -19.51
C PRO A 144 5.29 5.46 -18.46
N THR A 145 5.93 6.60 -18.67
CA THR A 145 5.80 7.77 -17.79
C THR A 145 4.44 8.42 -18.00
N GLY A 146 3.72 8.70 -16.91
CA GLY A 146 2.38 9.30 -16.98
C GLY A 146 1.75 9.51 -15.61
N LEU A 147 0.70 10.35 -15.58
CA LEU A 147 -0.13 10.52 -14.40
C LEU A 147 -1.17 9.38 -14.37
N ASP A 148 -1.00 8.48 -13.42
CA ASP A 148 -1.91 7.38 -13.15
C ASP A 148 -2.07 7.16 -11.64
N THR A 149 -2.91 6.20 -11.25
CA THR A 149 -3.18 5.88 -9.84
C THR A 149 -1.93 5.50 -9.05
N ALA A 150 -0.95 4.84 -9.68
CA ALA A 150 0.32 4.49 -9.02
C ALA A 150 1.20 5.73 -8.84
N THR A 151 1.20 6.66 -9.78
CA THR A 151 1.89 7.96 -9.63
C THR A 151 1.26 8.77 -8.49
N VAL A 152 -0.08 8.85 -8.42
CA VAL A 152 -0.79 9.53 -7.32
C VAL A 152 -0.50 8.87 -5.98
N HIS A 153 -0.54 7.53 -5.90
CA HIS A 153 -0.18 6.78 -4.70
C HIS A 153 1.23 7.14 -4.22
N LYS A 154 2.23 7.15 -5.12
CA LYS A 154 3.61 7.49 -4.77
C LYS A 154 3.72 8.90 -4.21
N ILE A 155 3.11 9.89 -4.85
CA ILE A 155 3.12 11.28 -4.37
C ILE A 155 2.47 11.36 -2.99
N ALA A 156 1.30 10.77 -2.82
CA ALA A 156 0.59 10.75 -1.54
C ALA A 156 1.42 10.06 -0.44
N MET A 157 2.07 8.93 -0.76
CA MET A 157 2.91 8.20 0.21
C MET A 157 4.23 8.91 0.49
N THR A 158 4.77 9.71 -0.44
CA THR A 158 5.90 10.60 -0.16
C THR A 158 5.51 11.68 0.83
N VAL A 159 4.33 12.30 0.67
CA VAL A 159 3.81 13.27 1.65
C VAL A 159 3.57 12.60 3.01
N ALA A 160 2.96 11.41 3.02
CA ALA A 160 2.75 10.65 4.26
C ALA A 160 4.09 10.28 4.94
N ALA A 161 5.11 9.87 4.17
CA ALA A 161 6.43 9.55 4.71
C ALA A 161 7.13 10.77 5.32
N ALA A 162 7.05 11.93 4.66
CA ALA A 162 7.54 13.19 5.21
C ALA A 162 6.79 13.54 6.50
N GLY A 163 5.46 13.43 6.50
CA GLY A 163 4.61 13.63 7.67
C GLY A 163 5.00 12.72 8.84
N MET A 164 5.17 11.41 8.61
CA MET A 164 5.63 10.45 9.63
C MET A 164 6.97 10.85 10.24
N ALA A 165 7.95 11.25 9.42
CA ALA A 165 9.24 11.72 9.91
C ALA A 165 9.09 12.97 10.77
N THR A 166 8.29 13.94 10.32
CA THR A 166 7.97 15.15 11.08
C THR A 166 7.27 14.83 12.40
N GLN A 167 6.34 13.86 12.43
CA GLN A 167 5.66 13.44 13.66
C GLN A 167 6.63 12.87 14.70
N ILE A 168 7.61 12.07 14.29
CA ILE A 168 8.62 11.53 15.19
C ILE A 168 9.39 12.68 15.86
N VAL A 169 9.85 13.64 15.06
CA VAL A 169 10.58 14.82 15.56
C VAL A 169 9.70 15.66 16.47
N LEU A 170 8.49 16.02 16.04
CA LEU A 170 7.57 16.83 16.83
C LEU A 170 7.15 16.13 18.12
N GLY A 171 7.02 14.80 18.14
CA GLY A 171 6.73 14.03 19.35
C GLY A 171 7.85 14.17 20.39
N ILE A 172 9.11 14.04 19.96
CA ILE A 172 10.29 14.23 20.82
C ILE A 172 10.38 15.67 21.30
N VAL A 173 10.20 16.64 20.40
CA VAL A 173 10.25 18.08 20.73
C VAL A 173 9.14 18.43 21.73
N THR A 174 7.90 17.99 21.50
CA THR A 174 6.78 18.22 22.42
C THR A 174 7.08 17.65 23.80
N ALA A 175 7.60 16.43 23.90
CA ALA A 175 7.98 15.84 25.17
C ALA A 175 9.11 16.62 25.88
N SER A 176 10.08 17.17 25.12
CA SER A 176 11.17 17.98 25.69
C SER A 176 10.73 19.33 26.27
N LYS A 177 9.51 19.77 25.93
CA LYS A 177 8.91 21.04 26.39
C LYS A 177 7.93 20.85 27.53
N GLU A 178 7.86 19.67 28.14
CA GLU A 178 6.98 19.40 29.29
C GLU A 178 7.05 20.51 30.36
N GLY A 179 5.88 21.01 30.77
CA GLY A 179 5.76 22.10 31.74
C GLY A 179 6.03 23.52 31.22
N GLN A 180 6.36 23.67 29.93
CA GLN A 180 6.55 24.97 29.28
C GLN A 180 5.32 25.38 28.47
N TYR A 181 5.05 26.68 28.38
CA TYR A 181 3.95 27.21 27.55
C TYR A 181 4.05 26.78 26.09
N ALA A 182 5.27 26.73 25.54
CA ALA A 182 5.51 26.31 24.15
C ALA A 182 5.14 24.84 23.87
N GLN A 183 4.95 24.00 24.89
CA GLN A 183 4.58 22.61 24.70
C GLN A 183 3.28 22.46 23.90
N ARG A 184 2.29 23.30 24.21
CA ARG A 184 0.98 23.26 23.55
C ARG A 184 1.07 23.59 22.06
N ASP A 185 1.95 24.52 21.70
CA ASP A 185 2.15 24.92 20.30
C ASP A 185 2.77 23.77 19.49
N PHE A 186 3.78 23.09 20.04
CA PHE A 186 4.37 21.91 19.41
C PHE A 186 3.38 20.73 19.36
N ALA A 187 2.56 20.54 20.40
CA ALA A 187 1.52 19.52 20.41
C ALA A 187 0.45 19.78 19.34
N LEU A 188 0.06 21.05 19.13
CA LEU A 188 -0.87 21.44 18.08
C LEU A 188 -0.25 21.23 16.69
N ALA A 189 1.02 21.60 16.50
CA ALA A 189 1.74 21.33 15.26
C ALA A 189 1.80 19.81 14.97
N HIS A 190 2.13 19.00 15.98
CA HIS A 190 2.11 17.53 15.89
C HIS A 190 0.73 17.01 15.49
N GLN A 191 -0.35 17.60 16.02
CA GLN A 191 -1.70 17.18 15.67
C GLN A 191 -2.07 17.51 14.21
N ILE A 192 -1.75 18.71 13.74
CA ILE A 192 -2.00 19.14 12.35
C ILE A 192 -1.24 18.24 11.38
N VAL A 193 0.05 18.00 11.64
CA VAL A 193 0.86 17.10 10.82
C VAL A 193 0.31 15.67 10.88
N GLY A 194 -0.18 15.23 12.04
CA GLY A 194 -0.81 13.91 12.20
C GLY A 194 -2.03 13.71 11.31
N TYR A 195 -2.95 14.67 11.32
CA TYR A 195 -4.12 14.62 10.43
C TYR A 195 -3.73 14.73 8.95
N THR A 196 -2.74 15.54 8.62
CA THR A 196 -2.21 15.64 7.24
C THR A 196 -1.60 14.31 6.78
N THR A 197 -0.84 13.64 7.66
CA THR A 197 -0.25 12.32 7.40
C THR A 197 -1.31 11.26 7.20
N LEU A 198 -2.37 11.28 8.02
CA LEU A 198 -3.52 10.38 7.89
C LEU A 198 -4.27 10.61 6.57
N ALA A 199 -4.54 11.86 6.20
CA ALA A 199 -5.22 12.20 4.96
C ALA A 199 -4.40 11.79 3.72
N ALA A 200 -3.08 12.01 3.74
CA ALA A 200 -2.19 11.57 2.67
C ALA A 200 -2.14 10.03 2.58
N SER A 201 -2.05 9.34 3.72
CA SER A 201 -2.09 7.89 3.81
C SER A 201 -3.39 7.31 3.25
N LEU A 202 -4.53 7.87 3.65
CA LEU A 202 -5.85 7.48 3.15
C LEU A 202 -5.98 7.71 1.65
N THR A 203 -5.48 8.84 1.15
CA THR A 203 -5.50 9.17 -0.29
C THR A 203 -4.71 8.13 -1.08
N GLY A 204 -3.45 7.88 -0.72
CA GLY A 204 -2.63 6.91 -1.44
C GLY A 204 -3.15 5.47 -1.31
N PHE A 205 -3.76 5.11 -0.19
CA PHE A 205 -4.42 3.82 -0.03
C PHE A 205 -5.63 3.67 -0.96
N THR A 206 -6.49 4.68 -1.02
CA THR A 206 -7.78 4.61 -1.73
C THR A 206 -7.58 4.53 -3.24
N VAL A 207 -6.64 5.30 -3.81
CA VAL A 207 -6.41 5.33 -5.27
C VAL A 207 -5.92 4.01 -5.87
N LEU A 208 -5.51 3.03 -5.06
CA LEU A 208 -5.09 1.70 -5.51
C LEU A 208 -6.02 0.56 -5.06
N THR A 209 -7.04 0.86 -4.25
CA THR A 209 -7.92 -0.17 -3.69
C THR A 209 -9.28 -0.24 -4.40
N PHE A 210 -9.59 0.73 -5.27
CA PHE A 210 -10.84 0.82 -6.02
C PHE A 210 -10.62 1.34 -7.45
#